data_AF-L7JS17-F1
#
_entry.id   AF-L7JS17-F1
#
_cell.length_a   1.000
_cell.length_b   1.000
_cell.length_c   1.000
_cell.angle_alpha   90.00
_cell.angle_beta   90.00
_cell.angle_gamma   90.00
#
_symmetry.space_group_name_H-M   'P 1'
#
loop_
_entity.id
_entity.type
_entity.pdbx_description
1 polymer ?
#
loop_
_entity_poly.entity_id
_entity_poly.type
_entity_poly.pdbx_seq_one_letter_code
_entity_poly.pdbx_strand_id
1 'polypeptide(L)'
;MVVRHSTALPDHLHANATLTGELRNYKKSFLLDPISVEDLEPSIFLILLFPLYTCLLLLLTSLLSTIPHVQIVPVPYLLGIYLAIQAYLLVSSLIYRWYLTKTSSIVSYMHVLCYTLSYMPLSMLLRVLLKALGFIFVFAYVLVVQYYSSAIVTLGHEWTSRKNVFVFSLITLVISFMFVYGVEAIYTMGIAESASTKF
;
A
#
# COMPACT_ATOMS: atom_id res chain seq x y z
N MET A 1 47.61 -10.65 -18.92
CA MET A 1 46.93 -10.34 -17.64
C MET A 1 45.99 -9.18 -17.90
N VAL A 2 44.69 -9.44 -18.10
CA VAL A 2 43.70 -8.40 -18.42
C VAL A 2 43.18 -7.85 -17.10
N VAL A 3 43.57 -6.61 -16.79
CA VAL A 3 43.04 -5.87 -15.63
C VAL A 3 41.60 -5.49 -15.96
N ARG A 4 40.63 -6.18 -15.34
CA ARG A 4 39.24 -5.71 -15.32
C ARG A 4 39.18 -4.47 -14.44
N HIS A 5 39.07 -3.30 -15.05
CA HIS A 5 38.61 -2.12 -14.33
C HIS A 5 37.14 -2.34 -13.96
N SER A 6 36.87 -2.65 -12.69
CA SER A 6 35.54 -2.51 -12.13
C SER A 6 35.22 -1.02 -12.09
N THR A 7 34.52 -0.53 -13.12
CA THR A 7 33.82 0.76 -13.04
C THR A 7 32.60 0.57 -12.14
N ALA A 8 32.83 0.44 -10.84
CA ALA A 8 31.79 0.67 -9.86
C ALA A 8 31.45 2.17 -9.97
N LEU A 9 30.23 2.49 -10.40
CA LEU A 9 29.77 3.87 -10.34
C LEU A 9 29.79 4.32 -8.88
N PRO A 10 30.16 5.56 -8.59
CA PRO A 10 30.23 6.04 -7.23
C PRO A 10 28.83 6.03 -6.58
N ASP A 11 28.77 5.66 -5.29
CA ASP A 11 27.54 5.35 -4.54
C ASP A 11 26.46 6.45 -4.59
N HIS A 12 26.86 7.71 -4.74
CA HIS A 12 25.92 8.83 -4.86
C HIS A 12 25.16 8.85 -6.20
N LEU A 13 25.74 8.31 -7.28
CA LEU A 13 25.05 8.14 -8.57
C LEU A 13 24.08 6.97 -8.54
N HIS A 14 24.40 5.90 -7.79
CA HIS A 14 23.47 4.79 -7.52
C HIS A 14 22.30 5.24 -6.61
N ALA A 15 22.54 6.08 -5.60
CA ALA A 15 21.50 6.65 -4.75
C ALA A 15 20.55 7.58 -5.52
N ASN A 16 21.06 8.37 -6.46
CA ASN A 16 20.24 9.24 -7.31
C ASN A 16 19.40 8.45 -8.33
N ALA A 17 19.95 7.36 -8.88
CA ALA A 17 19.23 6.48 -9.79
C ALA A 17 18.09 5.73 -9.08
N THR A 18 18.32 5.26 -7.83
CA THR A 18 17.32 4.57 -7.02
C THR A 18 16.19 5.49 -6.56
N LEU A 19 16.49 6.72 -6.09
CA LEU A 19 15.45 7.70 -5.73
C LEU A 19 14.60 8.11 -6.94
N THR A 20 15.23 8.35 -8.09
CA THR A 20 14.51 8.72 -9.32
C THR A 20 13.64 7.56 -9.84
N GLY A 21 14.11 6.32 -9.68
CA GLY A 21 13.35 5.11 -9.96
C GLY A 21 12.11 4.99 -9.09
N GLU A 22 12.25 5.20 -7.78
CA GLU A 22 11.14 5.17 -6.82
C GLU A 22 10.12 6.29 -7.07
N LEU A 23 10.56 7.52 -7.36
CA LEU A 23 9.66 8.62 -7.74
C LEU A 23 8.86 8.30 -9.02
N ARG A 24 9.50 7.67 -10.01
CA ARG A 24 8.84 7.22 -11.23
C ARG A 24 7.81 6.13 -10.94
N ASN A 25 8.16 5.16 -10.10
CA ASN A 25 7.24 4.10 -9.68
C ASN A 25 6.06 4.67 -8.88
N TYR A 26 6.32 5.63 -8.00
CA TYR A 26 5.29 6.33 -7.26
C TYR A 26 4.31 7.08 -8.17
N LYS A 27 4.83 7.79 -9.19
CA LYS A 27 4.01 8.43 -10.22
C LYS A 27 3.14 7.41 -10.97
N LYS A 28 3.71 6.27 -11.37
CA LYS A 28 2.96 5.18 -12.02
C LYS A 28 1.82 4.68 -11.13
N SER A 29 2.04 4.57 -9.82
CA SER A 29 1.00 4.13 -8.88
C SER A 29 -0.23 5.04 -8.88
N PHE A 30 -0.04 6.36 -8.95
CA PHE A 30 -1.14 7.34 -9.04
C PHE A 30 -1.88 7.33 -10.38
N LEU A 31 -1.23 6.86 -11.45
CA LEU A 31 -1.82 6.71 -12.77
C LEU A 31 -2.42 5.33 -12.98
N LEU A 32 -2.35 4.45 -11.98
CA LEU A 32 -2.75 3.04 -12.06
C LEU A 32 -2.00 2.26 -13.16
N ASP A 33 -0.79 2.72 -13.49
CA ASP A 33 0.10 2.03 -14.41
C ASP A 33 0.79 0.87 -13.69
N PRO A 34 0.79 -0.34 -14.27
CA PRO A 34 1.40 -1.50 -13.62
C PRO A 34 2.92 -1.35 -13.52
N ILE A 35 3.47 -1.84 -12.41
CA ILE A 35 4.90 -1.85 -12.11
C ILE A 35 5.32 -3.31 -11.99
N SER A 36 6.21 -3.81 -12.84
CA SER A 36 6.63 -5.21 -12.76
C SER A 36 7.33 -5.51 -11.44
N VAL A 37 6.95 -6.62 -10.80
CA VAL A 37 7.62 -7.16 -9.60
C VAL A 37 9.09 -7.52 -9.92
N GLU A 38 9.38 -7.85 -11.18
CA GLU A 38 10.69 -8.31 -11.64
C GLU A 38 11.66 -7.16 -11.93
N ASP A 39 11.13 -5.95 -12.18
CA ASP A 39 11.94 -4.75 -12.49
C ASP A 39 12.29 -3.93 -11.23
N LEU A 40 11.90 -4.41 -10.05
CA LEU A 40 12.08 -3.70 -8.77
C LEU A 40 13.31 -4.21 -8.03
N GLU A 41 14.11 -3.27 -7.52
CA GLU A 41 15.12 -3.52 -6.50
C GLU A 41 14.46 -3.41 -5.12
N PRO A 42 14.11 -4.53 -4.46
CA PRO A 42 13.34 -4.49 -3.23
C PRO A 42 14.13 -3.85 -2.09
N SER A 43 13.51 -2.91 -1.39
CA SER A 43 14.11 -2.23 -0.23
C SER A 43 13.25 -2.41 1.03
N ILE A 44 13.80 -3.12 2.02
CA ILE A 44 13.16 -3.29 3.34
C ILE A 44 12.91 -1.92 3.99
N PHE A 45 13.82 -0.97 3.78
CA PHE A 45 13.67 0.38 4.30
C PHE A 45 12.40 1.06 3.76
N LEU A 46 12.10 0.91 2.47
CA LEU A 46 10.88 1.47 1.87
C LEU A 46 9.61 0.74 2.35
N ILE A 47 9.67 -0.57 2.55
CA ILE A 47 8.56 -1.36 3.09
C ILE A 47 8.19 -0.94 4.52
N LEU A 48 9.15 -0.47 5.31
CA LEU A 48 8.91 0.03 6.65
C LEU A 48 8.53 1.52 6.66
N LEU A 49 9.24 2.33 5.87
CA LEU A 49 9.07 3.78 5.83
C LEU A 49 7.77 4.20 5.15
N PHE A 50 7.35 3.52 4.08
CA PHE A 50 6.20 3.95 3.29
C PHE A 50 4.86 3.80 4.06
N PRO A 51 4.61 2.70 4.79
CA PRO A 51 3.48 2.62 5.73
C PRO A 51 3.56 3.65 6.85
N LEU A 52 4.76 3.93 7.37
CA LEU A 52 4.96 4.97 8.39
C LEU A 52 4.60 6.35 7.84
N TYR A 53 5.05 6.67 6.63
CA TYR A 53 4.69 7.89 5.92
C TYR A 53 3.18 7.99 5.68
N THR A 54 2.52 6.89 5.31
CA THR A 54 1.05 6.84 5.16
C THR A 54 0.34 7.16 6.49
N CYS A 55 0.83 6.61 7.60
CA CYS A 55 0.29 6.91 8.94
C CYS A 55 0.52 8.38 9.34
N LEU A 56 1.68 8.95 8.99
CA LEU A 56 1.97 10.38 9.19
C LEU A 56 1.05 11.26 8.34
N LEU A 57 0.75 10.88 7.11
CA LEU A 57 -0.23 11.59 6.28
C LEU A 57 -1.63 11.53 6.89
N LEU A 58 -2.04 10.39 7.45
CA LEU A 58 -3.32 10.29 8.18
C LEU A 58 -3.36 11.20 9.42
N LEU A 59 -2.25 11.28 10.17
CA LEU A 59 -2.12 12.25 11.26
C LEU A 59 -2.23 13.69 10.72
N LEU A 60 -1.59 13.98 9.59
CA LEU A 60 -1.62 15.31 8.98
C LEU A 60 -3.00 15.68 8.40
N THR A 61 -3.77 14.71 7.90
CA THR A 61 -5.18 14.96 7.54
C THR A 61 -6.01 15.40 8.74
N SER A 62 -5.56 15.08 9.96
CA SER A 62 -6.18 15.57 11.21
C SER A 62 -5.79 17.02 11.55
N LEU A 63 -4.69 17.54 11.00
CA LEU A 63 -4.26 18.94 11.17
C LEU A 63 -5.14 19.92 10.38
N LEU A 64 -5.94 19.45 9.41
CA LEU A 64 -7.02 20.21 8.76
C LEU A 64 -8.19 20.53 9.71
N SER A 65 -7.93 20.52 11.02
CA SER A 65 -8.78 20.84 12.17
C SER A 65 -9.53 22.18 12.14
N THR A 66 -9.32 23.01 11.12
CA THR A 66 -10.21 24.15 10.82
C THR A 66 -11.58 23.69 10.30
N ILE A 67 -11.70 22.44 9.87
CA ILE A 67 -12.96 21.83 9.46
C ILE A 67 -13.64 21.24 10.71
N PRO A 68 -14.83 21.74 11.12
CA PRO A 68 -15.59 21.11 12.19
C PRO A 68 -15.84 19.64 11.85
N HIS A 69 -15.69 18.76 12.84
CA HIS A 69 -15.81 17.29 12.75
C HIS A 69 -14.55 16.48 12.38
N VAL A 70 -13.40 17.11 12.08
CA VAL A 70 -12.13 16.38 11.95
C VAL A 70 -11.49 16.22 13.34
N GLN A 71 -11.27 14.97 13.76
CA GLN A 71 -10.67 14.64 15.05
C GLN A 71 -9.32 13.97 14.85
N ILE A 72 -8.41 14.22 15.80
CA ILE A 72 -7.08 13.64 15.77
C ILE A 72 -7.18 12.18 16.18
N VAL A 73 -6.64 11.29 15.34
CA VAL A 73 -6.51 9.87 15.67
C VAL A 73 -5.43 9.70 16.74
N PRO A 74 -5.73 9.07 17.89
CA PRO A 74 -4.73 8.86 18.93
C PRO A 74 -3.59 7.95 18.44
N VAL A 75 -2.39 8.16 18.98
CA VAL A 75 -1.17 7.41 18.62
C VAL A 75 -1.34 5.88 18.68
N PRO A 76 -2.03 5.28 19.68
CA PRO A 76 -2.26 3.83 19.71
C PRO A 76 -2.98 3.30 18.47
N TYR A 77 -3.95 4.05 17.93
CA TYR A 77 -4.70 3.66 16.73
C TYR A 77 -3.84 3.79 15.46
N LEU A 78 -2.96 4.79 15.39
CA LEU A 78 -1.98 4.89 14.31
C LEU A 78 -0.98 3.73 14.32
N LEU A 79 -0.55 3.29 15.51
CA LEU A 79 0.25 2.08 15.65
C LEU A 79 -0.54 0.83 15.20
N GLY A 80 -1.81 0.72 15.58
CA GLY A 80 -2.69 -0.35 15.12
C GLY A 80 -2.84 -0.39 13.60
N ILE A 81 -3.04 0.77 12.97
CA ILE A 81 -3.09 0.91 11.50
C ILE A 81 -1.76 0.49 10.87
N TYR A 82 -0.63 0.96 11.40
CA TYR A 82 0.69 0.58 10.92
C TYR A 82 0.90 -0.93 10.96
N LEU A 83 0.57 -1.58 12.08
CA LEU A 83 0.68 -3.03 12.22
C LEU A 83 -0.28 -3.78 11.28
N ALA A 84 -1.51 -3.28 11.09
CA ALA A 84 -2.46 -3.85 10.14
C ALA A 84 -1.95 -3.77 8.69
N ILE A 85 -1.31 -2.65 8.30
CA ILE A 85 -0.66 -2.52 6.99
C ILE A 85 0.48 -3.53 6.86
N GLN A 86 1.37 -3.64 7.86
CA GLN A 86 2.49 -4.58 7.80
C GLN A 86 2.01 -6.04 7.71
N ALA A 87 0.98 -6.39 8.47
CA ALA A 87 0.34 -7.70 8.40
C ALA A 87 -0.25 -7.97 7.02
N TYR A 88 -0.96 -6.98 6.44
CA TYR A 88 -1.48 -7.07 5.08
C TYR A 88 -0.37 -7.29 4.04
N LEU A 89 0.70 -6.48 4.07
CA LEU A 89 1.81 -6.59 3.13
C LEU A 89 2.43 -7.99 3.19
N LEU A 90 2.68 -8.50 4.40
CA LEU A 90 3.29 -9.81 4.59
C LEU A 90 2.36 -10.96 4.14
N VAL A 91 1.13 -10.99 4.66
CA VAL A 91 0.16 -12.08 4.39
C VAL A 91 -0.21 -12.11 2.91
N SER A 92 -0.49 -10.96 2.30
CA SER A 92 -0.83 -10.89 0.87
C SER A 92 0.33 -11.33 0.00
N SER A 93 1.56 -10.89 0.32
CA SER A 93 2.76 -11.31 -0.43
C SER A 93 3.00 -12.81 -0.34
N LEU A 94 2.78 -13.42 0.82
CA LEU A 94 2.86 -14.87 1.00
C LEU A 94 1.82 -15.61 0.15
N ILE A 95 0.56 -15.18 0.22
CA ILE A 95 -0.55 -15.79 -0.54
C ILE A 95 -0.32 -15.65 -2.04
N TYR A 96 0.05 -14.46 -2.51
CA TYR A 96 0.26 -14.19 -3.93
C TYR A 96 1.43 -14.97 -4.50
N ARG A 97 2.56 -15.02 -3.78
CA ARG A 97 3.72 -15.81 -4.19
C ARG A 97 3.40 -17.31 -4.20
N TRP A 98 2.71 -17.80 -3.17
CA TRP A 98 2.30 -19.20 -3.09
C TRP A 98 1.39 -19.59 -4.25
N TYR A 99 0.38 -18.77 -4.54
CA TYR A 99 -0.60 -19.06 -5.58
C TYR A 99 -0.02 -18.96 -7.00
N LEU A 100 0.82 -17.97 -7.28
CA LEU A 100 1.40 -17.75 -8.62
C LEU A 100 2.67 -18.57 -8.87
N THR A 101 3.20 -19.26 -7.85
CA THR A 101 4.42 -20.08 -7.93
C THR A 101 5.65 -19.35 -8.51
N LYS A 102 5.68 -18.02 -8.44
CA LYS A 102 6.78 -17.21 -8.97
C LYS A 102 8.04 -17.29 -8.09
N THR A 103 9.20 -17.17 -8.73
CA THR A 103 10.52 -17.18 -8.07
C THR A 103 10.86 -15.86 -7.38
N SER A 104 10.15 -14.77 -7.70
CA SER A 104 10.36 -13.44 -7.12
C SER A 104 10.32 -13.46 -5.58
N SER A 105 11.12 -12.60 -4.97
CA SER A 105 11.24 -12.54 -3.51
C SER A 105 9.94 -12.02 -2.86
N ILE A 106 9.64 -12.47 -1.63
CA ILE A 106 8.50 -11.95 -0.84
C ILE A 106 8.64 -10.43 -0.65
N VAL A 107 9.87 -9.95 -0.46
CA VAL A 107 10.18 -8.54 -0.28
C VAL A 107 9.79 -7.72 -1.51
N SER A 108 9.99 -8.23 -2.72
CA SER A 108 9.55 -7.59 -3.97
C SER A 108 8.03 -7.42 -4.02
N TYR A 109 7.27 -8.45 -3.61
CA TYR A 109 5.81 -8.34 -3.50
C TYR A 109 5.39 -7.31 -2.45
N MET A 110 6.02 -7.30 -1.28
CA MET A 110 5.71 -6.32 -0.23
C MET A 110 5.99 -4.90 -0.71
N HIS A 111 7.11 -4.67 -1.40
CA HIS A 111 7.47 -3.36 -1.95
C HIS A 111 6.44 -2.88 -2.96
N VAL A 112 6.05 -3.72 -3.92
CA VAL A 112 4.99 -3.39 -4.88
C VAL A 112 3.69 -3.03 -4.17
N LEU A 113 3.28 -3.84 -3.19
CA LEU A 113 2.03 -3.63 -2.48
C LEU A 113 2.04 -2.34 -1.65
N CYS A 114 3.20 -1.80 -1.28
CA CYS A 114 3.28 -0.48 -0.65
C CYS A 114 2.67 0.62 -1.52
N TYR A 115 2.82 0.54 -2.85
CA TYR A 115 2.23 1.52 -3.76
C TYR A 115 0.70 1.52 -3.77
N THR A 116 0.05 0.46 -3.27
CA THR A 116 -1.41 0.46 -3.06
C THR A 116 -1.85 1.39 -1.94
N LEU A 117 -0.95 1.82 -1.05
CA LEU A 117 -1.27 2.67 0.09
C LEU A 117 -1.42 4.15 -0.28
N SER A 118 -0.99 4.56 -1.48
CA SER A 118 -1.00 5.96 -1.94
C SER A 118 -2.38 6.63 -1.86
N TYR A 119 -3.45 5.86 -2.05
CA TYR A 119 -4.83 6.35 -2.03
C TYR A 119 -5.50 6.29 -0.65
N MET A 120 -4.87 5.64 0.33
CA MET A 120 -5.44 5.44 1.67
C MET A 120 -5.72 6.76 2.40
N PRO A 121 -4.78 7.72 2.49
CA PRO A 121 -5.02 8.96 3.25
C PRO A 121 -6.20 9.76 2.70
N LEU A 122 -6.29 9.90 1.38
CA LEU A 122 -7.37 10.63 0.72
C LEU A 122 -8.72 9.92 0.91
N SER A 123 -8.75 8.59 0.76
CA SER A 123 -9.98 7.82 0.90
C SER A 123 -10.54 7.87 2.33
N MET A 124 -9.65 7.77 3.34
CA MET A 124 -10.03 7.89 4.75
C MET A 124 -10.47 9.31 5.11
N LEU A 125 -9.81 10.35 4.58
CA LEU A 125 -10.24 11.73 4.76
C LEU A 125 -11.65 11.96 4.20
N LEU A 126 -11.92 11.55 2.97
CA LEU A 126 -13.24 11.68 2.34
C LEU A 126 -14.31 10.88 3.09
N ARG A 127 -13.95 9.71 3.65
CA ARG A 127 -14.82 8.92 4.50
C ARG A 127 -15.27 9.67 5.76
N VAL A 128 -14.36 10.40 6.41
CA VAL A 128 -14.69 11.22 7.60
C VAL A 128 -15.56 12.41 7.22
N LEU A 129 -15.19 13.14 6.17
CA LEU A 129 -15.90 14.34 5.74
C LEU A 129 -17.35 14.04 5.32
N LEU A 130 -17.58 12.91 4.64
CA LEU A 130 -18.89 12.55 4.09
C LEU A 130 -19.68 11.56 4.94
N LYS A 131 -19.13 11.14 6.10
CA LYS A 131 -19.76 10.21 7.04
C LYS A 131 -20.28 8.95 6.33
N ALA A 132 -21.57 8.63 6.47
CA ALA A 132 -22.18 7.43 5.90
C ALA A 132 -22.00 7.36 4.38
N LEU A 133 -22.10 8.49 3.64
CA LEU A 133 -21.87 8.53 2.19
C LEU A 133 -20.41 8.28 1.80
N GLY A 134 -19.49 8.47 2.75
CA GLY A 134 -18.07 8.24 2.59
C GLY A 134 -17.68 6.78 2.32
N PHE A 135 -18.58 5.82 2.56
CA PHE A 135 -18.32 4.39 2.28
C PHE A 135 -17.96 4.13 0.81
N ILE A 136 -18.47 4.95 -0.12
CA ILE A 136 -18.19 4.84 -1.55
C ILE A 136 -16.68 5.02 -1.83
N PHE A 137 -16.01 5.90 -1.08
CA PHE A 137 -14.56 6.12 -1.23
C PHE A 137 -13.74 4.98 -0.64
N VAL A 138 -14.20 4.37 0.45
CA VAL A 138 -13.60 3.16 1.02
C VAL A 138 -13.75 1.98 0.05
N PHE A 139 -14.92 1.83 -0.57
CA PHE A 139 -15.17 0.83 -1.59
C PHE A 139 -14.33 1.08 -2.87
N ALA A 140 -14.25 2.32 -3.33
CA ALA A 140 -13.37 2.69 -4.44
C ALA A 140 -11.91 2.36 -4.13
N TYR A 141 -11.47 2.58 -2.89
CA TYR A 141 -10.14 2.20 -2.46
C TYR A 141 -9.92 0.69 -2.50
N VAL A 142 -10.89 -0.13 -2.05
CA VAL A 142 -10.84 -1.60 -2.21
C VAL A 142 -10.63 -1.99 -3.67
N LEU A 143 -11.36 -1.35 -4.60
CA LEU A 143 -11.23 -1.63 -6.04
C LEU A 143 -9.85 -1.23 -6.58
N VAL A 144 -9.28 -0.11 -6.12
CA VAL A 144 -7.91 0.29 -6.50
C VAL A 144 -6.91 -0.73 -5.99
N VAL A 145 -6.98 -1.14 -4.72
CA VAL A 145 -6.07 -2.13 -4.14
C VAL A 145 -6.21 -3.47 -4.86
N GLN A 146 -7.43 -3.90 -5.17
CA GLN A 146 -7.71 -5.14 -5.91
C GLN A 146 -7.17 -5.07 -7.34
N TYR A 147 -7.45 -4.00 -8.07
CA TYR A 147 -6.96 -3.80 -9.43
C TYR A 147 -5.44 -3.83 -9.45
N TYR A 148 -4.79 -3.07 -8.57
CA TYR A 148 -3.35 -2.93 -8.54
C TYR A 148 -2.67 -4.26 -8.15
N SER A 149 -3.16 -4.91 -7.10
CA SER A 149 -2.67 -6.22 -6.67
C SER A 149 -2.90 -7.27 -7.76
N SER A 150 -4.05 -7.27 -8.43
CA SER A 150 -4.33 -8.24 -9.47
C SER A 150 -3.46 -7.98 -10.71
N ALA A 151 -3.45 -6.76 -11.24
CA ALA A 151 -2.77 -6.43 -12.50
C ALA A 151 -1.25 -6.58 -12.40
N ILE A 152 -0.67 -6.16 -11.28
CA ILE A 152 0.79 -6.15 -11.14
C ILE A 152 1.34 -7.52 -10.78
N VAL A 153 0.72 -8.18 -9.82
CA VAL A 153 1.26 -9.45 -9.33
C VAL A 153 1.16 -10.51 -10.43
N THR A 154 0.19 -10.38 -11.33
CA THR A 154 0.00 -11.28 -12.49
C THR A 154 0.69 -10.79 -13.75
N LEU A 155 1.42 -9.67 -13.71
CA LEU A 155 2.16 -9.17 -14.88
C LEU A 155 3.15 -10.26 -15.33
N GLY A 156 3.07 -10.66 -16.60
CA GLY A 156 3.90 -11.74 -17.15
C GLY A 156 3.57 -13.15 -16.65
N HIS A 157 2.46 -13.36 -15.93
CA HIS A 157 2.02 -14.70 -15.54
C HIS A 157 1.09 -15.30 -16.60
N GLU A 158 1.47 -16.47 -17.13
CA GLU A 158 0.64 -17.21 -18.08
C GLU A 158 -0.39 -18.06 -17.35
N TRP A 159 -1.66 -17.70 -17.48
CA TRP A 159 -2.77 -18.42 -16.86
C TRP A 159 -3.12 -19.68 -17.65
N THR A 160 -3.08 -20.84 -16.97
CA THR A 160 -3.46 -22.12 -17.56
C THR A 160 -4.98 -22.31 -17.71
N SER A 161 -5.79 -21.55 -16.97
CA SER A 161 -7.26 -21.65 -16.99
C SER A 161 -7.95 -20.37 -16.52
N ARG A 162 -9.10 -20.05 -17.13
CA ARG A 162 -10.00 -18.96 -16.68
C ARG A 162 -10.48 -19.14 -15.24
N LYS A 163 -10.60 -20.39 -14.77
CA LYS A 163 -10.95 -20.69 -13.39
C LYS A 163 -9.90 -20.14 -12.42
N ASN A 164 -8.61 -20.29 -12.75
CA ASN A 164 -7.52 -19.85 -11.89
C ASN A 164 -7.45 -18.32 -11.82
N VAL A 165 -7.72 -17.64 -12.94
CA VAL A 165 -7.87 -16.18 -12.99
C VAL A 165 -8.99 -15.73 -12.05
N PHE A 166 -10.17 -16.33 -12.18
CA PHE A 166 -11.32 -15.97 -11.34
C PHE A 166 -11.04 -16.19 -9.85
N VAL A 167 -10.48 -17.35 -9.48
CA VAL A 167 -10.14 -17.67 -8.09
C VAL A 167 -9.10 -16.69 -7.55
N PHE A 168 -8.09 -16.33 -8.33
CA PHE A 168 -7.09 -15.34 -7.92
C PHE A 168 -7.70 -13.94 -7.74
N SER A 169 -8.55 -13.51 -8.68
CA SER A 169 -9.27 -12.24 -8.56
C SER A 169 -10.20 -12.21 -7.34
N LEU A 170 -10.81 -13.35 -7.00
CA LEU A 170 -11.64 -13.46 -5.79
C LEU A 170 -10.79 -13.39 -4.51
N ILE A 171 -9.66 -14.10 -4.46
CA ILE A 171 -8.72 -14.05 -3.33
C ILE A 171 -8.20 -12.63 -3.12
N THR A 172 -7.73 -11.96 -4.19
CA THR A 172 -7.25 -10.57 -4.11
C THR A 172 -8.36 -9.63 -3.65
N LEU A 173 -9.60 -9.80 -4.15
CA LEU A 173 -10.75 -9.02 -3.70
C LEU A 173 -11.04 -9.20 -2.20
N VAL A 174 -11.10 -10.44 -1.70
CA VAL A 174 -11.33 -10.72 -0.28
C VAL A 174 -10.24 -10.10 0.60
N ILE A 175 -8.98 -10.27 0.22
CA ILE A 175 -7.85 -9.68 0.93
C ILE A 175 -7.94 -8.14 0.93
N SER A 176 -8.26 -7.52 -0.20
CA SER A 176 -8.44 -6.07 -0.30
C SER A 176 -9.57 -5.57 0.60
N PHE A 177 -10.71 -6.28 0.66
CA PHE A 177 -11.80 -5.94 1.58
C PHE A 177 -11.35 -6.03 3.04
N MET A 178 -10.74 -7.15 3.43
CA MET A 178 -10.26 -7.35 4.81
C MET A 178 -9.27 -6.26 5.23
N PHE A 179 -8.34 -5.91 4.34
CA PHE A 179 -7.35 -4.86 4.59
C PHE A 179 -8.02 -3.49 4.74
N VAL A 180 -8.74 -3.03 3.71
CA VAL A 180 -9.24 -1.66 3.67
C VAL A 180 -10.30 -1.41 4.76
N TYR A 181 -11.26 -2.33 4.94
CA TYR A 181 -12.27 -2.19 6.00
C TYR A 181 -11.69 -2.45 7.39
N GLY A 182 -10.70 -3.34 7.53
CA GLY A 182 -10.01 -3.55 8.80
C GLY A 182 -9.29 -2.27 9.26
N VAL A 183 -8.59 -1.61 8.35
CA VAL A 183 -7.95 -0.32 8.61
C VAL A 183 -8.98 0.79 8.88
N GLU A 184 -10.06 0.86 8.10
CA GLU A 184 -11.14 1.84 8.31
C GLU A 184 -11.78 1.68 9.70
N ALA A 185 -12.00 0.45 10.15
CA ALA A 185 -12.51 0.18 11.49
C ALA A 185 -11.58 0.71 12.59
N ILE A 186 -10.27 0.43 12.51
CA ILE A 186 -9.30 0.94 13.49
C ILE A 186 -9.28 2.48 13.47
N TYR A 187 -9.26 3.08 12.28
CA TYR A 187 -9.22 4.52 12.11
C TYR A 187 -10.48 5.21 12.68
N THR A 188 -11.67 4.67 12.38
CA THR A 188 -12.94 5.23 12.87
C THR A 188 -13.16 5.02 14.37
N MET A 189 -12.68 3.91 14.95
CA MET A 189 -12.63 3.70 16.40
C MET A 189 -11.76 4.77 17.08
N GLY A 190 -10.58 5.05 16.52
CA GLY A 190 -9.69 6.08 17.06
C GLY A 190 -10.30 7.48 17.01
N ILE A 191 -11.03 7.80 15.95
CA ILE A 191 -11.83 9.03 15.88
C ILE A 191 -12.89 9.04 16.97
N ALA A 192 -13.71 8.00 17.09
CA ALA A 192 -14.79 7.95 18.08
C ALA A 192 -14.30 8.13 19.52
N GLU A 193 -13.15 7.55 19.89
CA GLU A 193 -12.56 7.73 21.22
C GLU A 193 -12.10 9.18 21.46
N SER A 194 -11.49 9.83 20.46
CA SER A 194 -11.13 11.25 20.52
C SER A 194 -12.34 12.19 20.66
N ALA A 195 -13.53 11.77 20.19
CA ALA A 195 -14.77 12.50 20.43
C ALA A 195 -15.21 12.43 21.90
N SER A 196 -15.02 11.27 22.54
CA SER A 196 -15.53 10.96 23.87
C SER A 196 -14.72 11.59 25.01
N THR A 197 -13.43 11.85 24.78
CA THR A 197 -12.48 12.40 25.76
C THR A 197 -12.54 13.92 25.90
N LYS A 198 -13.42 14.60 25.16
CA LYS A 198 -13.74 16.03 25.36
C LYS A 198 -14.89 16.21 26.34
N PHE A 199 -14.69 15.85 27.60
CA PHE A 199 -15.53 16.24 28.74
C PHE A 199 -14.65 16.53 29.96
#